data_AF-A0A970XBB9-F1
#
_entry.id   AF-A0A970XBB9-F1
#
_cell.length_a   1.000
_cell.length_b   1.000
_cell.length_c   1.000
_cell.angle_alpha   90.00
_cell.angle_beta   90.00
_cell.angle_gamma   90.00
#
_symmetry.space_group_name_H-M   'P 1'
#
loop_
_entity.id
_entity.type
_entity.pdbx_description
1 polymer ?
#
loop_
_entity_poly.entity_id
_entity_poly.type
_entity_poly.pdbx_seq_one_letter_code
_entity_poly.pdbx_strand_id
1 'polypeptide(L)' 'SFSDMDDVADWAAEDIALLAKYGLIRGAASDGSLLVMPDKDITDGELFTLIARVLNADF' A
#
# COMPACT_ATOMS: atom_id res chain seq x y z
N SER A 1 -2.11 -10.47 -4.64
CA SER A 1 -1.78 -10.58 -3.21
C SER A 1 -0.35 -10.11 -3.01
N PHE A 2 -0.02 -9.61 -1.83
CA PHE A 2 1.35 -9.26 -1.47
C PHE A 2 2.07 -10.48 -0.88
N SER A 3 3.38 -10.57 -1.08
CA SER A 3 4.19 -11.75 -0.72
C SER A 3 4.72 -11.67 0.72
N ASP A 4 4.70 -10.48 1.30
CA ASP A 4 5.14 -10.09 2.64
C ASP A 4 3.94 -9.79 3.57
N MET A 5 2.78 -10.40 3.31
CA MET A 5 1.62 -10.24 4.19
C MET A 5 1.85 -10.80 5.60
N ASP A 6 2.78 -11.73 5.77
CA ASP A 6 3.14 -12.28 7.08
C ASP A 6 3.91 -11.27 7.96
N ASP A 7 4.48 -10.22 7.36
CA ASP A 7 5.15 -9.12 8.07
C ASP A 7 4.16 -8.02 8.49
N VAL A 8 2.91 -8.10 8.04
CA VAL A 8 1.86 -7.12 8.37
C VAL A 8 1.32 -7.44 9.76
N ALA A 9 1.33 -6.44 10.64
CA ALA A 9 0.69 -6.58 11.95
C ALA A 9 -0.82 -6.87 11.83
N ASP A 10 -1.35 -7.75 12.69
CA ASP A 10 -2.74 -8.22 12.64
C ASP A 10 -3.78 -7.10 12.54
N TRP A 11 -3.55 -5.98 13.24
CA TRP A 11 -4.45 -4.84 13.26
C TRP A 11 -4.52 -4.10 11.91
N ALA A 12 -3.49 -4.20 11.07
CA ALA A 12 -3.37 -3.49 9.80
C ALA A 12 -3.79 -4.35 8.59
N ALA A 13 -3.92 -5.67 8.78
CA ALA A 13 -4.14 -6.62 7.69
C ALA A 13 -5.44 -6.33 6.91
N GLU A 14 -6.53 -6.04 7.63
CA GLU A 14 -7.82 -5.72 7.00
C GLU A 14 -7.77 -4.39 6.24
N ASP A 15 -7.14 -3.37 6.80
CA ASP A 15 -7.00 -2.06 6.17
C ASP A 15 -6.14 -2.13 4.90
N ILE A 16 -5.02 -2.85 4.94
CA ILE A 16 -4.17 -3.08 3.75
C ILE A 16 -4.96 -3.81 2.66
N ALA A 17 -5.69 -4.86 3.00
CA ALA A 17 -6.51 -5.59 2.03
C ALA A 17 -7.58 -4.68 1.40
N LEU A 18 -8.22 -3.84 2.20
CA LEU A 18 -9.22 -2.88 1.75
C LEU A 18 -8.61 -1.83 0.81
N LEU A 19 -7.52 -1.19 1.21
CA LEU A 19 -6.83 -0.18 0.40
C LEU A 19 -6.33 -0.76 -0.93
N ALA A 20 -5.84 -2.00 -0.93
CA ALA A 20 -5.39 -2.69 -2.14
C ALA A 20 -6.57 -3.00 -3.07
N LYS A 21 -7.70 -3.45 -2.52
CA LYS A 21 -8.94 -3.70 -3.27
C LYS A 21 -9.45 -2.46 -3.99
N TYR A 22 -9.33 -1.28 -3.36
CA TYR A 22 -9.70 0.00 -3.97
C TYR A 22 -8.58 0.62 -4.83
N GLY A 23 -7.44 -0.07 -4.99
CA GLY A 23 -6.32 0.41 -5.81
C GLY A 23 -5.58 1.63 -5.24
N LEU A 24 -5.80 1.94 -3.96
CA LEU A 24 -5.15 3.03 -3.24
C LEU A 24 -3.70 2.69 -2.95
N ILE A 25 -3.42 1.46 -2.51
CA ILE A 25 -2.08 0.88 -2.47
C ILE A 25 -1.91 -0.14 -3.58
N ARG A 26 -0.70 -0.22 -4.15
CA ARG A 26 -0.39 -1.11 -5.28
C ARG A 26 0.79 -2.03 -5.00
N GLY A 27 1.55 -1.76 -3.93
CA GLY A 27 2.81 -2.43 -3.63
C GLY A 27 3.93 -2.06 -4.60
N ALA A 28 5.11 -2.62 -4.35
CA ALA A 28 6.28 -2.53 -5.20
C ALA A 28 6.66 -3.90 -5.76
N ALA A 29 7.01 -3.95 -7.04
CA ALA A 29 7.53 -5.16 -7.66
C ALA A 29 9.03 -5.30 -7.33
N SER A 30 9.44 -6.44 -6.80
CA SER A 30 10.84 -6.78 -6.53
C SER A 30 11.07 -8.27 -6.80
N ASP A 31 12.03 -8.60 -7.65
CA ASP A 31 12.46 -9.99 -7.93
C ASP A 31 11.30 -10.97 -8.23
N GLY A 32 10.31 -10.52 -9.00
CA GLY A 32 9.13 -11.31 -9.37
C GLY A 32 8.05 -11.41 -8.29
N SER A 33 8.26 -10.78 -7.14
CA SER A 33 7.30 -10.67 -6.03
C SER A 33 6.66 -9.27 -6.00
N LEU A 34 5.44 -9.21 -5.46
CA LEU A 34 4.77 -7.95 -5.14
C LEU A 34 4.77 -7.77 -3.63
N LEU A 35 5.33 -6.66 -3.15
CA LEU A 35 5.54 -6.39 -1.72
C LEU A 35 4.74 -5.16 -1.28
N VAL A 36 4.17 -5.19 -0.06
CA VAL A 36 3.51 -4.04 0.56
C VAL A 36 4.45 -3.23 1.46
N MET A 37 5.52 -3.86 1.95
CA MET A 37 6.57 -3.28 2.78
C MET A 37 6.01 -2.54 4.02
N PRO A 38 5.37 -3.26 4.96
CA PRO A 38 4.61 -2.65 6.05
C PRO A 38 5.47 -1.81 7.01
N ASP A 39 6.74 -2.19 7.18
CA ASP A 39 7.69 -1.50 8.07
C ASP A 39 8.51 -0.40 7.36
N LYS A 40 8.30 -0.19 6.05
CA LYS A 40 9.01 0.85 5.32
C LYS A 40 8.36 2.20 5.61
N ASP A 41 9.18 3.15 6.08
CA ASP A 41 8.77 4.54 6.18
C ASP A 41 8.28 5.06 4.81
N ILE A 42 7.11 5.70 4.85
CA ILE A 42 6.53 6.36 3.68
C ILE A 42 7.19 7.73 3.47
N THR A 43 7.43 8.08 2.22
CA THR A 43 7.86 9.44 1.85
C THR A 43 6.67 10.41 1.78
N ASP A 44 6.92 11.71 1.93
CA ASP A 44 5.89 12.74 1.74
C ASP A 44 5.18 12.60 0.38
N GLY A 45 5.92 12.28 -0.69
CA GLY A 45 5.37 12.09 -2.03
C GLY A 45 4.42 10.89 -2.12
N GLU A 46 4.77 9.78 -1.49
CA GLU A 46 3.88 8.60 -1.39
C GLU A 46 2.63 8.92 -0.55
N LEU A 47 2.78 9.65 0.56
CA LEU A 47 1.66 10.09 1.39
C LEU A 47 0.68 10.97 0.60
N PHE A 48 1.17 12.01 -0.08
CA PHE A 48 0.34 12.88 -0.91
C PHE A 48 -0.30 12.12 -2.07
N THR A 49 0.38 11.11 -2.63
CA THR A 49 -0.19 10.23 -3.66
C THR A 49 -1.38 9.43 -3.12
N LEU A 50 -1.29 8.89 -1.90
CA LEU A 50 -2.42 8.19 -1.27
C LEU A 50 -3.61 9.13 -1.06
N ILE A 51 -3.36 10.33 -0.54
CA ILE A 51 -4.41 11.34 -0.32
C ILE A 51 -5.07 11.73 -1.65
N ALA A 52 -4.27 11.98 -2.71
CA ALA A 52 -4.80 12.32 -4.02
C ALA A 52 -5.71 11.22 -4.59
N ARG A 53 -5.33 9.94 -4.42
CA ARG A 53 -6.15 8.80 -4.85
C ARG A 53 -7.45 8.69 -4.06
N VAL A 54 -7.41 8.89 -2.74
CA VAL A 54 -8.60 8.88 -1.87
C VAL A 54 -9.58 9.98 -2.27
N LEU A 55 -9.07 11.17 -2.59
CA LEU A 55 -9.88 12.31 -3.01
C LEU A 55 -10.30 12.26 -4.48
N ASN A 56 -9.83 11.25 -5.24
CA ASN A 56 -9.96 11.17 -6.69
C ASN A 56 -9.60 12.50 -7.38
N ALA A 57 -8.45 13.06 -6.97
CA ALA A 57 -8.03 14.36 -7.42
C ALA A 57 -7.35 14.27 -8.80
N ASP A 58 -7.81 15.11 -9.73
CA ASP A 58 -7.22 15.28 -11.06
C ASP A 58 -6.21 16.44 -11.01
N PHE A 59 -4.92 16.12 -10.95
CA PHE A 59 -3.83 17.08 -11.11
C PHE A 59 -2.91 16.64 -12.25
#